data_AF-A0A8S0G4E8-F1
#
_entry.id   AF-A0A8S0G4E8-F1
#
_cell.length_a   1.000
_cell.length_b   1.000
_cell.length_c   1.000
_cell.angle_alpha   90.00
_cell.angle_beta   90.00
_cell.angle_gamma   90.00
#
_symmetry.space_group_name_H-M   'P 1'
#
loop_
_entity.id
_entity.type
_entity.pdbx_description
1 polymer ?
#
loop_
_entity_poly.entity_id
_entity_poly.type
_entity_poly.pdbx_seq_one_letter_code
_entity_poly.pdbx_strand_id
1 'polypeptide(L)'
;MEETYQVTSALKHLSYGKHVSLITDARFSGVSTGACIGHVGPEALAGGPIGKLRTGDVIEIKIDCRELHGEVNFLGTRSDEQLPSQEEATAILNARPSHQDLLPDPELPDDTQLWAMLQAVSGGTWTGCIYDVNKIGAALRDFMNKN
;
A
#
# COMPACT_ATOMS: atom_id res chain seq x y z
N MET A 1 -8.27 -5.92 -4.05
CA MET A 1 -8.10 -5.34 -2.70
C MET A 1 -8.85 -6.21 -1.68
N GLU A 2 -8.18 -7.21 -1.14
CA GLU A 2 -8.78 -8.20 -0.23
C GLU A 2 -8.97 -7.66 1.20
N GLU A 3 -9.79 -8.33 2.02
CA GLU A 3 -9.88 -8.04 3.46
C GLU A 3 -8.90 -8.85 4.29
N THR A 4 -8.13 -8.16 5.12
CA THR A 4 -7.16 -8.76 6.05
C THR A 4 -7.79 -9.09 7.41
N TYR A 5 -8.84 -9.91 7.43
CA TYR A 5 -9.53 -10.30 8.67
C TYR A 5 -8.66 -11.18 9.58
N GLN A 6 -7.97 -12.17 9.01
CA GLN A 6 -7.29 -13.21 9.79
C GLN A 6 -6.23 -12.62 10.74
N VAL A 7 -5.45 -11.65 10.25
CA VAL A 7 -4.41 -10.98 11.05
C VAL A 7 -5.02 -10.13 12.16
N THR A 8 -6.04 -9.33 11.86
CA THR A 8 -6.69 -8.47 12.85
C THR A 8 -7.40 -9.27 13.95
N SER A 9 -8.06 -10.36 13.58
CA SER A 9 -8.69 -11.30 14.51
C SER A 9 -7.68 -11.98 15.43
N ALA A 10 -6.55 -12.45 14.88
CA ALA A 10 -5.48 -13.07 15.68
C ALA A 10 -4.90 -12.10 16.73
N LEU A 11 -4.61 -10.85 16.33
CA LEU A 11 -4.08 -9.83 17.26
C LEU A 11 -5.05 -9.49 18.39
N LYS A 12 -6.36 -9.53 18.15
CA LYS A 12 -7.38 -9.25 19.17
C LYS A 12 -7.30 -10.16 20.39
N HIS A 13 -6.82 -11.39 20.20
CA HIS A 13 -6.70 -12.39 21.27
C HIS A 13 -5.34 -12.32 22.01
N LEU A 14 -4.43 -11.45 21.59
CA LEU A 14 -3.14 -11.25 22.24
C LEU A 14 -3.19 -10.06 23.19
N SER A 15 -2.70 -10.23 24.41
CA SER A 15 -2.69 -9.18 25.44
C SER A 15 -1.95 -7.91 25.02
N TYR A 16 -0.96 -8.06 24.12
CA TYR A 16 -0.17 -6.97 23.56
C TYR A 16 -0.64 -6.54 22.15
N GLY A 17 -1.71 -7.13 21.60
CA GLY A 17 -2.16 -6.84 20.23
C GLY A 17 -2.45 -5.36 19.99
N LYS A 18 -2.93 -4.63 21.01
CA LYS A 18 -3.16 -3.18 20.97
C LYS A 18 -1.89 -2.32 20.78
N HIS A 19 -0.72 -2.90 20.97
CA HIS A 19 0.58 -2.24 20.78
C HIS A 19 1.20 -2.54 19.41
N VAL A 20 0.52 -3.35 18.59
CA VAL A 20 0.95 -3.68 17.23
C VAL A 20 0.10 -2.86 16.26
N SER A 21 0.75 -2.02 15.47
CA SER A 21 0.09 -1.30 14.37
C SER A 21 0.15 -2.14 13.10
N LEU A 22 -0.89 -2.06 12.26
CA LEU A 22 -0.96 -2.71 10.96
C LEU A 22 -1.08 -1.68 9.85
N ILE A 23 -0.35 -1.89 8.76
CA ILE A 23 -0.37 -1.05 7.57
C ILE A 23 -0.48 -1.96 6.35
N THR A 24 -1.38 -1.65 5.42
CA THR A 24 -1.56 -2.42 4.19
C THR A 24 -2.13 -1.54 3.06
N ASP A 25 -1.77 -1.87 1.83
CA ASP A 25 -2.43 -1.41 0.61
C ASP A 25 -3.72 -2.20 0.30
N ALA A 26 -4.12 -3.12 1.17
CA ALA A 26 -5.41 -3.80 1.16
C ALA A 26 -6.43 -3.13 2.09
N ARG A 27 -7.48 -3.84 2.53
CA ARG A 27 -8.53 -3.34 3.43
C ARG A 27 -8.67 -4.19 4.69
N PHE A 28 -9.25 -3.64 5.77
CA PHE A 28 -9.52 -4.35 7.03
C PHE A 28 -11.02 -4.56 7.25
N SER A 29 -11.40 -5.64 7.94
CA SER A 29 -12.80 -6.09 8.09
C SER A 29 -13.46 -5.71 9.43
N GLY A 30 -13.10 -4.58 10.02
CA GLY A 30 -13.81 -4.01 11.19
C GLY A 30 -13.51 -4.67 12.55
N VAL A 31 -12.61 -5.64 12.63
CA VAL A 31 -12.14 -6.26 13.90
C VAL A 31 -10.73 -5.77 14.26
N SER A 32 -10.48 -4.49 14.03
CA SER A 32 -9.19 -3.84 14.28
C SER A 32 -8.89 -3.68 15.77
N THR A 33 -7.66 -3.98 16.17
CA THR A 33 -7.14 -3.72 17.52
C THR A 33 -5.88 -2.86 17.37
N GLY A 34 -5.83 -1.69 17.99
CA GLY A 34 -4.74 -0.72 17.77
C GLY A 34 -4.90 0.09 16.46
N ALA A 35 -3.81 0.69 15.98
CA ALA A 35 -3.81 1.49 14.75
C ALA A 35 -3.73 0.58 13.51
N CYS A 36 -4.79 0.57 12.69
CA CYS A 36 -4.87 -0.20 11.45
C CYS A 36 -5.10 0.75 10.28
N ILE A 37 -4.11 0.91 9.40
CA ILE A 37 -4.11 1.82 8.27
C ILE A 37 -4.17 1.00 6.98
N GLY A 38 -5.37 0.94 6.38
CA GLY A 38 -5.59 0.30 5.08
C GLY A 38 -5.57 1.32 3.93
N HIS A 39 -5.75 0.84 2.70
CA HIS A 39 -5.85 1.68 1.51
C HIS A 39 -4.62 2.57 1.24
N VAL A 40 -3.44 2.15 1.70
CA VAL A 40 -2.19 2.87 1.43
C VAL A 40 -1.92 2.84 -0.07
N GLY A 41 -1.75 4.02 -0.66
CA GLY A 41 -1.57 4.21 -2.09
C GLY A 41 -0.36 5.12 -2.41
N PRO A 42 0.32 4.94 -3.57
CA PRO A 42 0.15 3.84 -4.52
C PRO A 42 0.42 2.47 -3.89
N GLU A 43 -0.24 1.42 -4.37
CA GLU A 43 -0.06 0.07 -3.85
C GLU A 43 1.34 -0.46 -4.14
N ALA A 44 1.75 -1.50 -3.41
CA ALA A 44 3.09 -2.08 -3.53
C ALA A 44 3.40 -2.51 -4.97
N LEU A 45 2.48 -3.24 -5.61
CA LEU A 45 2.65 -3.73 -6.99
C LEU A 45 2.69 -2.61 -8.04
N ALA A 46 2.17 -1.43 -7.73
CA ALA A 46 2.29 -0.23 -8.56
C ALA A 46 3.59 0.55 -8.30
N GLY A 47 4.53 0.00 -7.51
CA GLY A 47 5.80 0.64 -7.17
C GLY A 47 5.69 1.66 -6.03
N GLY A 48 4.59 1.62 -5.27
CA GLY A 48 4.37 2.52 -4.14
C GLY A 48 5.37 2.34 -3.00
N PRO A 49 5.51 3.36 -2.12
CA PRO A 49 6.50 3.33 -1.03
C PRO A 49 6.38 2.13 -0.09
N ILE A 50 5.16 1.65 0.17
CA ILE A 50 4.91 0.48 1.04
C ILE A 50 5.60 -0.80 0.52
N GLY A 51 5.70 -0.96 -0.81
CA GLY A 51 6.40 -2.09 -1.43
C GLY A 51 7.92 -2.03 -1.29
N LYS A 52 8.49 -0.91 -0.81
CA LYS A 52 9.94 -0.69 -0.66
C LYS A 52 10.43 -0.85 0.78
N LEU A 53 9.52 -1.04 1.72
CA LEU A 53 9.83 -1.29 3.12
C LEU A 53 10.52 -2.64 3.32
N ARG A 54 11.28 -2.75 4.40
CA ARG A 54 12.07 -3.92 4.80
C ARG A 54 11.89 -4.20 6.29
N THR A 55 12.15 -5.44 6.68
CA THR A 55 12.20 -5.80 8.10
C THR A 55 13.28 -4.99 8.81
N GLY A 56 12.91 -4.37 9.94
CA GLY A 56 13.81 -3.50 10.71
C GLY A 56 13.70 -2.01 10.38
N ASP A 57 12.93 -1.63 9.36
CA ASP A 57 12.57 -0.24 9.12
C ASP A 57 11.76 0.34 10.29
N VAL A 58 12.02 1.60 10.61
CA VAL A 58 11.31 2.36 11.64
C VAL A 58 10.24 3.21 10.97
N ILE A 59 8.99 2.97 11.37
CA ILE A 59 7.82 3.69 10.85
C ILE A 59 7.20 4.51 11.97
N GLU A 60 6.96 5.78 11.70
CA GLU A 60 6.17 6.67 12.53
C GLU A 60 4.76 6.78 11.97
N ILE A 61 3.76 6.68 12.86
CA ILE A 61 2.36 6.90 12.53
C ILE A 61 1.87 8.07 13.38
N LYS A 62 1.51 9.17 12.72
CA LYS A 62 0.90 10.35 13.36
C LYS A 62 -0.56 10.40 12.98
N ILE A 63 -1.44 10.57 13.96
CA ILE A 63 -2.88 10.71 13.74
C ILE A 63 -3.38 11.87 14.60
N ASP A 64 -3.83 12.95 13.95
CA ASP A 64 -4.53 14.05 14.60
C ASP A 64 -6.04 13.90 14.38
N CYS A 65 -6.75 13.52 15.45
CA CYS A 65 -8.19 13.30 15.42
C CYS A 65 -9.01 14.60 15.42
N ARG A 66 -8.39 15.78 15.60
CA ARG A 66 -9.09 17.08 15.58
C ARG A 66 -9.04 17.70 14.20
N GLU A 67 -7.85 17.74 13.61
CA GLU A 67 -7.64 18.30 12.27
C GLU A 67 -7.91 17.28 11.15
N LEU A 68 -8.24 16.03 11.51
CA LEU A 68 -8.47 14.91 10.58
C LEU A 68 -7.28 14.68 9.65
N HIS A 69 -6.08 14.85 10.19
CA HIS A 69 -4.83 14.71 9.48
C HIS A 69 -4.06 13.48 9.98
N GLY A 70 -3.38 12.78 9.07
CA GLY A 70 -2.57 11.62 9.43
C GLY A 70 -1.37 11.46 8.51
N GLU A 71 -0.27 10.96 9.06
CA GLU A 71 0.96 10.68 8.34
C GLU A 71 1.48 9.30 8.71
N VAL A 72 2.09 8.64 7.72
CA VAL A 72 2.86 7.41 7.90
C VAL A 72 4.23 7.66 7.28
N ASN A 73 5.24 7.79 8.14
CA ASN A 73 6.57 8.23 7.76
C ASN A 73 7.58 7.10 7.96
N PHE A 74 8.38 6.82 6.95
CA PHE A 74 9.61 6.05 7.11
C PHE A 74 10.69 6.95 7.72
N LEU A 75 11.31 6.51 8.81
CA LEU A 75 12.31 7.29 9.54
C LEU A 75 13.75 6.79 9.36
N GLY A 76 13.96 5.65 8.68
CA GLY A 76 15.25 4.97 8.62
C GLY A 76 15.17 3.53 9.08
N THR A 77 16.31 2.89 9.27
CA THR A 77 16.41 1.49 9.70
C THR A 77 16.90 1.45 11.13
N ARG A 78 16.41 0.52 11.95
CA ARG A 78 16.82 0.38 13.36
C ARG A 78 18.32 0.10 13.55
N SER A 79 19.00 -0.38 12.51
CA SER A 79 20.45 -0.60 12.51
C SER A 79 21.28 0.67 12.36
N ASP A 80 20.66 1.78 11.97
CA ASP A 80 21.36 3.05 11.77
C ASP A 80 21.79 3.61 13.13
N GLU A 81 23.06 4.05 13.25
CA GLU A 81 23.58 4.64 14.50
C GLU A 81 22.78 5.89 14.91
N GLN A 82 22.29 6.62 13.90
CA GLN A 82 21.40 7.76 14.04
C GLN A 82 20.38 7.72 12.90
N LEU A 83 19.10 7.92 13.24
CA LEU A 83 18.06 8.00 12.21
C LEU A 83 18.26 9.25 11.35
N PRO A 84 18.13 9.15 10.02
CA PRO A 84 18.23 10.28 9.10
C PRO A 84 17.15 11.34 9.37
N SER A 85 17.35 12.54 8.82
CA SER A 85 16.27 13.52 8.73
C SER A 85 15.12 13.00 7.85
N GLN A 86 13.93 13.59 7.98
CA GLN A 86 12.75 13.15 7.22
C GLN A 86 12.95 13.24 5.69
N GLU A 87 13.66 14.26 5.22
CA GLU A 87 13.98 14.44 3.80
C GLU A 87 14.94 13.34 3.30
N GLU A 88 15.98 13.04 4.07
CA GLU A 88 16.93 11.97 3.76
C GLU A 88 16.26 10.60 3.80
N ALA A 89 15.42 10.32 4.81
CA ALA A 89 14.66 9.08 4.91
C ALA A 89 13.74 8.88 3.69
N THR A 90 13.07 9.96 3.26
CA THR A 90 12.23 9.96 2.05
C THR A 90 13.06 9.66 0.80
N ALA A 91 14.23 10.29 0.66
CA ALA A 91 15.13 10.04 -0.46
C ALA A 91 15.63 8.58 -0.47
N ILE A 92 16.01 8.04 0.69
CA ILE A 92 16.42 6.64 0.87
C ILE A 92 15.30 5.70 0.43
N LEU A 93 14.08 5.88 0.96
CA LEU A 93 12.95 5.01 0.61
C LEU A 93 12.61 5.09 -0.88
N ASN A 94 12.63 6.29 -1.46
CA ASN A 94 12.33 6.47 -2.88
C ASN A 94 13.35 5.79 -3.79
N ALA A 95 14.63 5.82 -3.41
CA ALA A 95 15.73 5.18 -4.14
C ALA A 95 15.75 3.64 -3.99
N ARG A 96 15.08 3.08 -2.97
CA ARG A 96 15.01 1.62 -2.79
C ARG A 96 14.23 0.97 -3.93
N PRO A 97 14.68 -0.20 -4.43
CA PRO A 97 13.83 -1.02 -5.29
C PRO A 97 12.67 -1.60 -4.48
N SER A 98 11.58 -1.96 -5.16
CA SER A 98 10.52 -2.76 -4.56
C SER A 98 11.08 -4.06 -3.96
N HIS A 99 10.38 -4.62 -2.97
CA HIS A 99 10.77 -5.88 -2.34
C HIS A 99 10.87 -6.98 -3.38
N GLN A 100 11.94 -7.76 -3.35
CA GLN A 100 12.20 -8.82 -4.35
C GLN A 100 11.10 -9.90 -4.37
N ASP A 101 10.49 -10.15 -3.21
CA ASP A 101 9.41 -11.14 -3.06
C ASP A 101 8.03 -10.57 -3.43
N LEU A 102 7.95 -9.29 -3.79
CA LEU A 102 6.69 -8.67 -4.21
C LEU A 102 6.39 -9.05 -5.66
N LEU A 103 5.46 -9.99 -5.82
CA LEU A 103 5.06 -10.53 -7.12
C LEU A 103 3.53 -10.65 -7.16
N PRO A 104 2.91 -10.48 -8.35
CA PRO A 104 1.53 -10.90 -8.54
C PRO A 104 1.38 -12.40 -8.27
N ASP A 105 0.19 -12.82 -7.83
CA ASP A 105 -0.14 -14.23 -7.70
C ASP A 105 0.01 -14.93 -9.07
N PRO A 106 0.82 -16.00 -9.21
CA PRO A 106 0.99 -16.69 -10.48
C PRO A 106 -0.29 -17.37 -11.00
N GLU A 107 -1.26 -17.63 -10.12
CA GLU A 107 -2.55 -18.25 -10.46
C GLU A 107 -3.69 -17.23 -10.52
N LEU A 108 -3.37 -15.92 -10.60
CA LEU A 108 -4.38 -14.87 -10.65
C LEU A 108 -5.30 -15.06 -11.88
N PRO A 109 -6.61 -15.22 -11.71
CA PRO A 109 -7.54 -15.43 -12.82
C PRO A 109 -7.50 -14.30 -13.87
N ASP A 110 -7.70 -14.65 -15.14
CA ASP A 110 -7.64 -13.70 -16.27
C ASP A 110 -8.62 -12.51 -16.10
N ASP A 111 -9.80 -12.75 -15.55
CA ASP A 111 -10.79 -11.71 -15.28
C ASP A 111 -10.32 -10.71 -14.21
N THR A 112 -9.59 -11.20 -13.20
CA THR A 112 -8.98 -10.40 -12.14
C THR A 112 -7.78 -9.62 -12.66
N GLN A 113 -6.97 -10.22 -13.53
CA GLN A 113 -5.89 -9.51 -14.23
C GLN A 113 -6.45 -8.37 -15.11
N LEU A 114 -7.48 -8.67 -15.91
CA LEU A 114 -8.16 -7.67 -16.73
C LEU A 114 -8.74 -6.55 -15.87
N TRP A 115 -9.42 -6.91 -14.78
CA TRP A 115 -9.95 -5.95 -13.81
C TRP A 115 -8.86 -5.00 -13.30
N ALA A 116 -7.71 -5.53 -12.88
CA ALA A 116 -6.58 -4.74 -12.39
C ALA A 116 -6.03 -3.79 -13.45
N MET A 117 -5.91 -4.24 -14.72
CA MET A 117 -5.45 -3.39 -15.82
C MET A 117 -6.41 -2.22 -16.09
N LEU A 118 -7.73 -2.49 -16.11
CA LEU A 118 -8.74 -1.45 -16.32
C LEU A 118 -8.71 -0.40 -15.19
N GLN A 119 -8.50 -0.85 -13.95
CA GLN A 119 -8.33 0.01 -12.78
C GLN A 119 -7.05 0.85 -12.88
N ALA A 120 -5.93 0.25 -13.27
CA ALA A 120 -4.66 0.94 -13.46
C ALA A 120 -4.77 2.08 -14.49
N VAL A 121 -5.41 1.84 -15.64
CA VAL A 121 -5.67 2.88 -16.66
C VAL A 121 -6.57 3.99 -16.12
N SER A 122 -7.46 3.66 -15.20
CA SER A 122 -8.41 4.59 -14.60
C SER A 122 -7.82 5.44 -13.47
N GLY A 123 -6.55 5.19 -13.09
CA GLY A 123 -5.84 5.94 -12.05
C GLY A 123 -5.41 5.11 -10.84
N GLY A 124 -5.70 3.80 -10.82
CA GLY A 124 -5.30 2.88 -9.76
C GLY A 124 -6.33 2.72 -8.63
N THR A 125 -5.99 1.89 -7.66
CA THR A 125 -6.89 1.57 -6.53
C THR A 125 -7.15 2.76 -5.60
N TRP A 126 -6.21 3.68 -5.50
CA TRP A 126 -6.28 4.90 -4.66
C TRP A 126 -7.17 6.01 -5.22
N THR A 127 -7.61 5.94 -6.48
CA THR A 127 -8.59 6.89 -7.05
C THR A 127 -10.04 6.44 -6.86
N GLY A 128 -10.27 5.46 -5.99
CA GLY A 128 -11.60 4.95 -5.66
C GLY A 128 -12.00 3.69 -6.42
N CYS A 129 -11.04 2.99 -7.03
CA CYS A 129 -11.28 1.75 -7.76
C CYS A 129 -12.37 1.89 -8.85
N ILE A 130 -12.29 2.94 -9.67
CA ILE A 130 -13.29 3.26 -10.71
C ILE A 130 -12.91 2.73 -12.10
N TYR A 131 -13.90 2.59 -12.99
CA TYR A 131 -13.67 2.41 -14.42
C TYR A 131 -13.89 3.72 -15.17
N ASP A 132 -12.80 4.37 -15.58
CA ASP A 132 -12.86 5.52 -16.47
C ASP A 132 -12.95 5.04 -17.92
N VAL A 133 -14.19 4.86 -18.38
CA VAL A 133 -14.52 4.38 -19.73
C VAL A 133 -13.85 5.21 -20.82
N ASN A 134 -13.66 6.52 -20.60
CA ASN A 134 -13.03 7.40 -21.57
C ASN A 134 -11.53 7.13 -21.67
N LYS A 135 -10.83 7.01 -20.54
CA LYS A 135 -9.40 6.66 -20.52
C LYS A 135 -9.14 5.26 -21.05
N ILE A 136 -9.96 4.29 -20.64
CA ILE A 136 -9.88 2.91 -21.13
C ILE A 136 -10.08 2.89 -22.65
N GLY A 137 -11.14 3.54 -23.15
CA GLY A 137 -11.40 3.61 -24.58
C GLY A 137 -10.31 4.33 -25.36
N ALA A 138 -9.70 5.37 -24.79
CA ALA A 138 -8.57 6.07 -25.41
C ALA A 138 -7.33 5.18 -25.51
N ALA A 139 -6.99 4.45 -24.44
CA ALA A 139 -5.86 3.52 -24.42
C ALA A 139 -6.03 2.38 -25.46
N LEU A 140 -7.23 1.81 -25.55
CA LEU A 140 -7.53 0.76 -26.54
C LEU A 140 -7.45 1.28 -27.97
N ARG A 141 -8.00 2.47 -28.26
CA ARG A 141 -7.92 3.10 -29.58
C ARG A 141 -6.47 3.43 -29.97
N ASP A 142 -5.67 3.94 -29.04
CA ASP A 142 -4.26 4.23 -29.28
C ASP A 142 -3.48 2.96 -29.65
N PHE A 143 -3.73 1.84 -28.96
CA PHE A 143 -3.14 0.54 -29.30
C PHE A 143 -3.59 0.04 -30.68
N MET A 144 -4.87 0.14 -31.00
CA MET A 144 -5.40 -0.28 -32.31
C MET A 144 -4.87 0.56 -33.48
N ASN A 145 -4.59 1.85 -33.27
CA ASN A 145 -4.11 2.75 -34.33
C ASN A 145 -2.59 2.67 -34.54
N LYS A 146 -1.85 2.07 -33.60
CA LYS A 146 -0.39 1.87 -33.69
C LYS A 146 0.00 0.56 -34.39
N ASN A 147 -0.96 -0.34 -34.60
CA ASN A 147 -0.81 -1.61 -35.33
C ASN A 147 -1.48 -1.52 -36.71
#